data_AF-A0A834I1C5-F1
#
_entry.id   AF-A0A834I1C5-F1
#
_cell.length_a   1.000
_cell.length_b   1.000
_cell.length_c   1.000
_cell.angle_alpha   90.00
_cell.angle_beta   90.00
_cell.angle_gamma   90.00
#
_symmetry.space_group_name_H-M   'P 1'
#
loop_
_entity.id
_entity.type
_entity.pdbx_description
1 polymer ?
#
loop_
_entity_poly.entity_id
_entity_poly.type
_entity_poly.pdbx_seq_one_letter_code
_entity_poly.pdbx_strand_id
1 'polypeptide(L)'
;MTSFYRRALDTFWSPSVWLPPNTTWADISPESSTEIRHADHRDLWYPLPLALVLLLIRYLFEKYWFAPVGLSLGIKNSRPKKAPPNPVLEKAYNQSKKWEQKQIQGLAKQLDQTERQIERWLRLRKGQNKPSTLTKFCENAWRCVYYIFSFSYGIIILWDKAWLWDINECW
;
A
#
# COMPACT_ATOMS: atom_id res chain seq x y z
N MET A 1 24.80 7.63 -20.40
CA MET A 1 23.57 7.30 -19.65
C MET A 1 22.34 8.07 -20.12
N THR A 2 22.47 9.31 -20.60
CA THR A 2 21.35 10.14 -21.10
C THR A 2 20.65 9.60 -22.36
N SER A 3 21.37 8.95 -23.28
CA SER A 3 20.77 8.42 -24.53
C SER A 3 19.80 7.26 -24.31
N PHE A 4 20.14 6.33 -23.42
CA PHE A 4 19.28 5.19 -23.07
C PHE A 4 18.01 5.65 -22.35
N TYR A 5 18.15 6.57 -21.39
CA TYR A 5 17.02 7.14 -20.65
C TYR A 5 16.04 7.87 -21.58
N ARG A 6 16.55 8.71 -22.48
CA ARG A 6 15.72 9.40 -23.48
C ARG A 6 14.99 8.42 -24.38
N ARG A 7 15.71 7.42 -24.90
CA ARG A 7 15.12 6.40 -25.76
C ARG A 7 14.04 5.57 -25.06
N ALA A 8 14.23 5.25 -23.78
CA ALA A 8 13.23 4.56 -22.97
C ALA A 8 11.98 5.43 -22.74
N LEU A 9 12.16 6.71 -22.44
CA LEU A 9 11.05 7.66 -22.30
C LEU A 9 10.29 7.88 -23.62
N ASP A 10 10.99 8.07 -24.73
CA ASP A 10 10.38 8.28 -26.04
C ASP A 10 9.60 7.04 -26.51
N THR A 11 10.09 5.84 -26.16
CA THR A 11 9.37 4.58 -26.41
C THR A 11 8.12 4.47 -25.54
N PHE A 12 8.25 4.77 -24.25
CA PHE A 12 7.14 4.72 -23.30
C PHE A 12 6.05 5.74 -23.64
N TRP A 13 6.42 6.97 -24.00
CA TRP A 13 5.53 8.05 -24.41
C TRP A 13 5.23 8.06 -25.92
N SER A 14 5.39 6.93 -26.61
CA SER A 14 5.03 6.87 -28.03
C SER A 14 3.51 7.02 -28.21
N PRO A 15 3.04 7.83 -29.18
CA PRO A 15 1.61 8.01 -29.47
C PRO A 15 0.85 6.68 -29.66
N SER A 16 1.49 5.69 -30.27
CA SER A 16 0.90 4.37 -30.53
C SER A 16 0.53 3.58 -29.27
N VAL A 17 1.13 3.88 -28.12
CA VAL A 17 0.85 3.17 -26.86
C VAL A 17 -0.34 3.78 -26.11
N TRP A 18 -0.49 5.10 -26.18
CA TRP A 18 -1.43 5.86 -25.34
C TRP A 18 -2.60 6.47 -26.09
N LEU A 19 -2.44 6.73 -27.38
CA LEU A 19 -3.39 7.51 -28.18
C LEU A 19 -4.09 6.63 -29.23
N PRO A 20 -5.35 6.94 -29.58
CA PRO A 20 -6.04 6.30 -30.68
C PRO A 20 -5.37 6.59 -32.04
N PRO A 21 -5.62 5.77 -33.07
CA PRO A 21 -5.04 5.97 -34.40
C PRO A 21 -5.36 7.36 -34.95
N ASN A 22 -4.39 7.97 -35.65
CA ASN A 22 -4.45 9.32 -36.24
C ASN A 22 -4.45 10.50 -35.24
N THR A 23 -3.99 10.31 -34.01
CA THR A 23 -3.83 11.40 -33.03
C THR A 23 -2.40 11.46 -32.48
N THR A 24 -1.92 12.67 -32.23
CA THR A 24 -0.58 12.94 -31.71
C THR A 24 -0.64 13.74 -30.41
N TRP A 25 0.46 13.76 -29.66
CA TRP A 25 0.56 14.58 -28.45
C TRP A 25 0.46 16.09 -28.72
N ALA A 26 0.73 16.53 -29.96
CA ALA A 26 0.57 17.93 -30.34
C ALA A 26 -0.92 18.34 -30.39
N ASP A 27 -1.79 17.42 -30.82
CA ASP A 27 -3.23 17.66 -30.95
C ASP A 27 -3.92 17.81 -29.58
N ILE A 28 -3.33 17.24 -28.52
CA ILE A 28 -3.85 17.24 -27.14
C ILE A 28 -3.06 18.23 -26.26
N SER A 29 -2.12 18.97 -26.84
CA SER A 29 -1.34 19.95 -26.09
C SER A 29 -2.26 21.06 -25.55
N PRO A 30 -1.94 21.68 -24.40
CA PRO A 30 -2.78 22.74 -23.81
C PRO A 30 -2.98 23.97 -24.74
N GLU A 31 -2.17 24.06 -25.79
CA GLU A 31 -2.16 25.14 -26.78
C GLU A 31 -2.96 24.81 -28.05
N SER A 32 -3.45 23.58 -28.22
CA SER A 32 -4.12 23.13 -29.46
C SER A 32 -5.55 23.66 -29.61
N SER A 33 -6.26 23.97 -28.52
CA SER A 33 -7.60 24.55 -28.57
C SER A 33 -7.88 25.50 -27.40
N THR A 34 -8.48 26.65 -27.68
CA THR A 34 -8.83 27.67 -26.67
C THR A 34 -10.07 27.29 -25.85
N GLU A 35 -10.87 26.36 -26.37
CA GLU A 35 -12.19 25.99 -25.84
C GLU A 35 -12.12 24.80 -24.86
N ILE A 36 -11.20 23.86 -25.09
CA ILE A 36 -11.05 22.64 -24.27
C ILE A 36 -9.60 22.48 -23.85
N ARG A 37 -9.33 22.68 -22.55
CA ARG A 37 -8.00 22.43 -21.98
C ARG A 37 -7.85 20.96 -21.59
N HIS A 38 -7.13 20.19 -22.40
CA HIS A 38 -6.81 18.79 -22.10
C HIS A 38 -5.74 18.67 -21.00
N ALA A 39 -5.69 17.52 -20.32
CA ALA A 39 -4.69 17.23 -19.31
C ALA A 39 -3.33 16.94 -19.97
N ASP A 40 -2.25 17.55 -19.45
CA ASP A 40 -0.91 17.29 -19.97
C ASP A 40 -0.40 15.94 -19.45
N HIS A 41 0.07 15.08 -20.35
CA HIS A 41 0.70 13.81 -20.03
C HIS A 41 1.94 13.96 -19.14
N ARG A 42 2.58 15.14 -19.15
CA ARG A 42 3.72 15.47 -18.28
C ARG A 42 3.33 15.56 -16.80
N ASP A 43 2.05 15.78 -16.51
CA ASP A 43 1.54 15.87 -15.14
C ASP A 43 1.57 14.51 -14.42
N LEU A 44 1.77 13.39 -15.13
CA LEU A 44 1.95 12.07 -14.53
C LEU A 44 3.16 11.98 -13.59
N TRP A 45 4.07 12.95 -13.63
CA TRP A 45 5.16 13.02 -12.67
C TRP A 45 4.71 13.49 -11.29
N TYR A 46 3.68 14.34 -11.15
CA TYR A 46 3.25 14.91 -9.86
C TYR A 46 2.76 13.89 -8.81
N PRO A 47 2.06 12.79 -9.17
CA PRO A 47 1.67 11.77 -8.21
C PRO A 47 2.83 11.13 -7.47
N LEU A 48 4.03 11.04 -8.06
CA LEU A 48 5.20 10.41 -7.43
C LEU A 48 5.71 11.16 -6.19
N PRO A 49 6.08 12.45 -6.26
CA PRO A 49 6.45 13.23 -5.08
C PRO A 49 5.26 13.36 -4.12
N LEU A 50 4.03 13.49 -4.63
CA LEU A 50 2.84 13.56 -3.78
C LEU A 50 2.67 12.27 -2.95
N ALA A 51 2.89 11.09 -3.54
CA ALA A 51 2.83 9.82 -2.83
C ALA A 51 3.91 9.73 -1.73
N LEU A 52 5.12 10.21 -2.00
CA LEU A 52 6.18 10.27 -0.98
C LEU A 52 5.80 11.19 0.17
N VAL A 53 5.24 12.36 -0.12
CA VAL A 53 4.72 13.29 0.90
C VAL A 53 3.60 12.63 1.71
N LEU A 54 2.64 11.96 1.06
CA LEU A 54 1.55 11.27 1.73
C LEU A 54 2.05 10.14 2.65
N LEU A 55 3.06 9.39 2.20
CA LEU A 55 3.70 8.34 3.01
C LEU A 55 4.43 8.93 4.23
N LEU A 56 5.10 10.07 4.08
CA LEU A 56 5.73 10.78 5.17
C LEU A 56 4.68 11.27 6.18
N ILE A 57 3.60 11.91 5.70
CA ILE A 57 2.48 12.35 6.54
C ILE A 57 1.91 11.16 7.31
N ARG A 58 1.62 10.05 6.63
CA ARG A 58 1.14 8.82 7.27
C ARG A 58 2.07 8.35 8.38
N TYR A 59 3.37 8.30 8.12
CA TYR A 59 4.36 7.90 9.12
C TYR A 59 4.35 8.82 10.35
N LEU A 60 4.28 10.14 10.14
CA LEU A 60 4.24 11.13 11.21
C LEU A 60 2.95 10.98 12.05
N PHE A 61 1.79 10.87 11.40
CA PHE A 61 0.51 10.70 12.09
C PHE A 61 0.46 9.40 12.89
N GLU A 62 0.94 8.29 12.32
CA GLU A 62 1.01 7.01 13.03
C GLU A 62 1.89 7.11 14.27
N LYS A 63 3.08 7.71 14.14
CA LYS A 63 4.06 7.78 15.24
C LYS A 63 3.69 8.77 16.34
N TYR A 64 3.20 9.95 15.97
CA TYR A 64 3.01 11.06 16.92
C TYR A 64 1.56 11.23 17.39
N TRP A 65 0.58 10.69 16.67
CA TRP A 65 -0.84 10.84 17.03
C TRP A 65 -1.50 9.49 17.30
N PHE A 66 -1.53 8.58 16.33
CA PHE A 66 -2.34 7.36 16.45
C PHE A 66 -1.78 6.38 17.48
N ALA A 67 -0.48 6.14 17.48
CA ALA A 67 0.15 5.26 18.46
C ALA A 67 -0.04 5.75 19.92
N PRO A 68 0.26 7.02 20.28
CA PRO A 68 0.06 7.49 21.65
C PRO A 68 -1.41 7.51 22.04
N VAL A 69 -2.33 7.91 21.15
CA VAL A 69 -3.78 7.85 21.42
C VAL A 69 -4.25 6.40 21.63
N GLY A 70 -3.77 5.46 20.82
CA GLY A 70 -4.10 4.05 21.00
C GLY A 70 -3.61 3.51 22.35
N LEU A 71 -2.40 3.90 22.76
CA LEU A 71 -1.85 3.54 24.07
C LEU A 71 -2.64 4.17 25.23
N SER A 72 -3.05 5.44 25.11
CA SER A 72 -3.85 6.12 26.13
C SER A 72 -5.26 5.52 26.26
N LEU A 73 -5.80 4.97 25.17
CA LEU A 73 -7.05 4.19 25.17
C LEU A 73 -6.88 2.76 25.74
N GLY A 74 -5.68 2.40 26.21
CA GLY A 74 -5.39 1.10 26.80
C GLY A 74 -5.12 -0.02 25.79
N ILE A 75 -4.94 0.30 24.51
CA ILE A 75 -4.61 -0.69 23.48
C ILE A 75 -3.17 -1.16 23.68
N LYS A 76 -3.03 -2.42 24.13
CA LYS A 76 -1.71 -3.01 24.36
C LYS A 76 -0.94 -3.14 23.05
N ASN A 77 0.33 -2.72 23.06
CA ASN A 77 1.28 -3.00 21.98
C ASN A 77 1.83 -4.44 22.08
N SER A 78 0.92 -5.42 22.14
CA SER A 78 1.30 -6.82 22.24
C SER A 78 1.66 -7.34 20.85
N ARG A 79 2.96 -7.43 20.57
CA ARG A 79 3.47 -8.09 19.37
C ARG A 79 3.54 -9.60 19.61
N PRO A 80 3.18 -10.45 18.63
CA PRO A 80 3.36 -11.88 18.74
C PRO A 80 4.81 -12.23 19.10
N LYS A 81 5.00 -13.19 20.01
CA LYS A 81 6.34 -13.66 20.37
C LYS A 81 7.03 -14.23 19.14
N LYS A 82 8.29 -13.84 18.93
CA LYS A 82 9.13 -14.43 17.87
C LYS A 82 9.44 -15.88 18.21
N ALA A 83 9.43 -16.74 17.20
CA ALA A 83 9.90 -18.11 17.35
C ALA A 83 11.41 -18.10 17.63
N PRO A 84 11.93 -19.03 18.46
CA PRO A 84 13.37 -19.19 18.66
C PRO A 84 14.09 -19.37 17.32
N PRO A 85 15.25 -18.74 17.09
CA PRO A 85 15.97 -18.88 15.82
C PRO A 85 16.43 -20.33 15.63
N ASN A 86 15.94 -21.00 14.59
CA ASN A 86 16.41 -22.32 14.19
C ASN A 86 16.47 -22.39 12.66
N PRO A 87 17.67 -22.44 12.05
CA PRO A 87 17.82 -22.38 10.59
C PRO A 87 17.25 -23.61 9.89
N VAL A 88 17.26 -24.79 10.52
CA VAL A 88 16.68 -26.02 9.95
C VAL A 88 15.17 -25.91 9.88
N LEU A 89 14.52 -25.43 10.96
CA LEU A 89 13.08 -25.23 11.01
C LEU A 89 12.61 -24.10 10.08
N GLU A 90 13.38 -22.99 9.97
CA GLU A 90 13.09 -21.91 9.00
C GLU A 90 13.19 -22.40 7.56
N LYS A 91 14.22 -23.19 7.22
CA LYS A 91 14.38 -23.77 5.89
C LYS A 91 13.21 -24.71 5.56
N ALA A 92 12.84 -25.59 6.50
CA ALA A 92 11.70 -26.48 6.35
C ALA A 92 10.37 -25.71 6.21
N TYR A 93 10.20 -24.60 6.96
CA TYR A 93 9.03 -23.73 6.89
C TYR A 93 8.87 -23.01 5.56
N ASN A 94 9.96 -22.55 4.96
CA ASN A 94 9.91 -21.91 3.65
C ASN A 94 9.63 -22.91 2.52
N GLN A 95 9.95 -24.19 2.71
CA GLN A 95 9.73 -25.24 1.72
C GLN A 95 8.31 -25.85 1.78
N SER A 96 7.63 -25.80 2.92
CA SER A 96 6.35 -26.49 3.14
C SER A 96 5.23 -25.53 3.54
N LYS A 97 4.19 -25.43 2.69
CA LYS A 97 2.98 -24.63 2.98
C LYS A 97 1.99 -25.35 3.89
N LYS A 98 1.99 -26.69 3.86
CA LYS A 98 1.18 -27.58 4.71
C LYS A 98 2.13 -28.54 5.41
N TRP A 99 1.86 -28.82 6.69
CA TRP A 99 2.71 -29.65 7.52
C TRP A 99 2.05 -31.01 7.75
N GLU A 100 2.72 -32.08 7.32
CA GLU A 100 2.30 -33.46 7.60
C GLU A 100 3.00 -34.00 8.85
N GLN A 101 2.33 -34.90 9.58
CA GLN A 101 2.88 -35.47 10.81
C GLN A 101 4.22 -36.19 10.57
N LYS A 102 4.39 -36.83 9.41
CA LYS A 102 5.65 -37.50 9.04
C LYS A 102 6.83 -36.53 8.95
N GLN A 103 6.61 -35.32 8.45
CA GLN A 103 7.66 -34.29 8.36
C GLN A 103 8.03 -33.78 9.76
N ILE A 104 7.04 -33.59 10.63
CA ILE A 104 7.27 -33.19 12.03
C ILE A 104 8.08 -34.26 12.76
N GLN A 105 7.78 -35.54 12.55
CA GLN A 105 8.53 -36.67 13.11
C GLN A 105 9.98 -36.73 12.59
N GLY A 106 10.20 -36.49 11.30
CA GLY A 106 11.54 -36.43 10.73
C GLY A 106 12.38 -35.30 11.33
N LEU A 107 11.79 -34.11 11.49
CA LEU A 107 12.43 -32.97 12.11
C LEU A 107 12.68 -33.17 13.62
N ALA A 108 11.77 -33.86 14.31
CA ALA A 108 11.91 -34.21 15.72
C ALA A 108 13.18 -35.04 15.94
N LYS A 109 13.39 -36.04 15.08
CA LYS A 109 14.59 -36.88 15.10
C LYS A 109 15.85 -36.11 14.70
N GLN A 110 15.79 -35.24 13.69
CA GLN A 110 16.96 -34.50 13.23
C GLN A 110 17.46 -33.47 14.25
N LEU A 111 16.56 -32.89 15.04
CA LEU A 111 16.85 -31.81 15.98
C LEU A 111 16.96 -32.28 17.44
N ASP A 112 16.79 -33.58 17.71
CA ASP A 112 16.64 -34.14 19.06
C ASP A 112 15.58 -33.39 19.89
N GLN A 113 14.49 -32.98 19.24
CA GLN A 113 13.36 -32.27 19.86
C GLN A 113 12.10 -33.12 19.84
N THR A 114 11.21 -32.87 20.80
CA THR A 114 9.89 -33.51 20.79
C THR A 114 8.99 -32.94 19.69
N GLU A 115 8.09 -33.75 19.13
CA GLU A 115 7.09 -33.31 18.14
C GLU A 115 6.32 -32.08 18.64
N ARG A 116 5.94 -32.06 19.93
CA ARG A 116 5.24 -30.94 20.56
C ARG A 116 6.05 -29.63 20.54
N GLN A 117 7.37 -29.70 20.71
CA GLN A 117 8.23 -28.51 20.63
C GLN A 117 8.26 -27.95 19.21
N ILE A 118 8.32 -28.82 18.19
CA ILE A 118 8.27 -28.42 16.78
C ILE A 118 6.91 -27.81 16.45
N GLU A 119 5.81 -28.46 16.82
CA GLU A 119 4.46 -27.91 16.62
C GLU A 119 4.26 -26.55 17.30
N ARG A 120 4.79 -26.39 18.52
CA ARG A 120 4.77 -25.11 19.23
C ARG A 120 5.57 -24.05 18.49
N TRP A 121 6.76 -24.41 18.00
CA TRP A 121 7.59 -23.53 17.20
C TRP A 121 6.87 -23.09 15.93
N LEU A 122 6.25 -24.02 15.20
CA LEU A 122 5.47 -23.74 13.99
C LEU A 122 4.28 -22.82 14.25
N ARG A 123 3.55 -23.04 15.34
CA ARG A 123 2.44 -22.17 15.75
C ARG A 123 2.93 -20.75 16.07
N LEU A 124 4.03 -20.62 16.81
CA LEU A 124 4.65 -19.31 17.11
C LEU A 124 5.13 -18.62 15.84
N ARG A 125 5.83 -19.35 14.96
CA ARG A 125 6.39 -18.82 13.72
C ARG A 125 5.30 -18.30 12.77
N LYS A 126 4.18 -19.02 12.67
CA LYS A 126 3.00 -18.61 11.88
C LYS A 126 2.29 -17.39 12.49
N GLY A 127 2.35 -17.23 13.82
CA GLY A 127 1.85 -16.06 14.53
C GLY A 127 2.77 -14.84 14.48
N GLN A 128 4.08 -15.03 14.29
CA GLN A 128 5.11 -14.01 14.43
C GLN A 128 4.93 -12.78 13.51
N ASN A 129 4.42 -12.97 12.29
CA ASN A 129 4.26 -11.90 11.31
C ASN A 129 2.89 -11.20 11.40
N LYS A 130 2.04 -11.58 12.36
CA LYS A 130 0.73 -10.93 12.51
C LYS A 130 0.91 -9.52 13.08
N PRO A 131 0.26 -8.50 12.49
CA PRO A 131 0.30 -7.14 13.04
C PRO A 131 -0.32 -7.12 14.44
N SER A 132 0.20 -6.26 15.32
CA SER A 132 -0.35 -6.08 16.67
C SER A 132 -1.72 -5.39 16.59
N THR A 133 -2.49 -5.49 17.68
CA THR A 133 -3.75 -4.76 17.82
C THR A 133 -3.55 -3.25 17.70
N LEU A 134 -2.45 -2.71 18.22
CA LEU A 134 -2.10 -1.30 18.09
C LEU A 134 -1.80 -0.92 16.63
N THR A 135 -1.07 -1.75 15.88
CA THR A 135 -0.83 -1.52 14.45
C THR A 135 -2.14 -1.48 13.66
N LYS A 136 -3.05 -2.43 13.92
CA LYS A 136 -4.38 -2.45 13.29
C LYS A 136 -5.20 -1.20 13.63
N PHE A 137 -5.15 -0.75 14.88
CA PHE A 137 -5.79 0.50 15.30
C PHE A 137 -5.25 1.70 14.51
N CYS A 138 -3.92 1.84 14.43
CA CYS A 138 -3.30 2.94 13.69
C CYS A 138 -3.66 2.92 12.20
N GLU A 139 -3.69 1.73 11.57
CA GLU A 139 -4.12 1.60 10.17
C GLU A 139 -5.57 2.03 9.97
N ASN A 140 -6.48 1.67 10.89
CA ASN A 140 -7.89 2.05 10.81
C ASN A 140 -8.09 3.53 11.11
N ALA A 141 -7.32 4.10 12.05
CA ALA A 141 -7.33 5.53 12.33
C ALA A 141 -6.88 6.34 11.11
N TRP A 142 -5.82 5.90 10.41
CA TRP A 142 -5.39 6.51 9.16
C TRP A 142 -6.47 6.45 8.09
N ARG A 143 -7.12 5.29 7.89
CA ARG A 143 -8.24 5.14 6.93
C ARG A 143 -9.37 6.10 7.29
N CYS A 144 -9.74 6.18 8.56
CA CYS A 144 -10.79 7.09 9.04
C CYS A 144 -10.47 8.55 8.69
N VAL A 145 -9.27 9.03 9.05
CA VAL A 145 -8.83 10.40 8.74
C VAL A 145 -8.81 10.66 7.24
N TYR A 146 -8.26 9.72 6.46
CA TYR A 146 -8.20 9.83 5.00
C TYR A 146 -9.59 9.96 4.37
N TYR A 147 -10.55 9.11 4.76
CA TYR A 147 -11.89 9.15 4.20
C TYR A 147 -12.68 10.37 4.64
N ILE A 148 -12.56 10.78 5.91
CA ILE A 148 -13.18 12.03 6.39
C ILE A 148 -12.65 13.21 5.58
N PHE A 149 -11.33 13.32 5.43
CA PHE A 149 -10.72 14.42 4.67
C PHE A 149 -11.15 14.39 3.19
N SER A 150 -11.11 13.23 2.55
CA SER A 150 -11.54 13.07 1.15
C SER A 150 -13.01 13.44 0.95
N PHE A 151 -13.88 13.06 1.88
CA PHE A 151 -15.30 13.38 1.83
C PHE A 151 -15.55 14.87 2.01
N SER A 152 -14.95 15.49 3.04
CA SER A 152 -15.04 16.92 3.27
C SER A 152 -14.48 17.73 2.09
N TYR A 153 -13.34 17.31 1.54
CA TYR A 153 -12.74 17.93 0.36
C TYR A 153 -13.67 17.87 -0.85
N GLY A 154 -14.32 16.73 -1.09
CA GLY A 154 -15.31 16.57 -2.15
C GLY A 154 -16.49 17.53 -1.99
N ILE A 155 -17.05 17.63 -0.78
CA ILE A 155 -18.13 18.60 -0.49
C ILE A 155 -17.68 20.02 -0.76
N ILE A 156 -16.50 20.42 -0.27
CA ILE A 156 -16.00 21.79 -0.40
C ILE A 156 -15.83 22.18 -1.87
N ILE A 157 -15.25 21.32 -2.71
CA ILE A 157 -15.04 21.63 -4.14
C ILE A 157 -16.36 21.70 -4.91
N LEU A 158 -17.28 20.80 -4.58
CA LEU A 158 -18.55 20.72 -5.28
C LEU A 158 -19.56 21.77 -4.78
N TRP A 159 -19.29 22.43 -3.66
CA TRP A 159 -20.23 23.33 -2.99
C TRP A 159 -20.77 24.43 -3.91
N ASP A 160 -19.89 25.03 -4.70
CA ASP A 160 -20.22 26.12 -5.63
C ASP A 160 -20.71 25.62 -7.00
N LYS A 161 -20.92 24.31 -7.16
CA LYS A 161 -21.35 23.72 -8.42
C LYS A 161 -22.86 23.52 -8.42
N ALA A 162 -23.55 24.06 -9.43
CA ALA A 162 -25.01 23.98 -9.55
C ALA A 162 -25.50 22.52 -9.56
N TRP A 163 -24.78 21.63 -10.24
CA TRP A 163 -25.09 20.21 -10.32
C TRP A 163 -24.93 19.42 -9.02
N LEU A 164 -24.31 20.00 -7.97
CA LEU A 164 -24.36 19.40 -6.64
C LEU A 164 -25.76 19.51 -6.03
N TRP A 165 -26.48 20.58 -6.35
CA TRP A 165 -27.76 20.95 -5.76
C TRP A 165 -28.94 20.57 -6.64
N ASP A 166 -28.79 20.68 -7.97
CA ASP A 166 -29.81 20.31 -8.95
C ASP A 166 -29.23 19.33 -9.98
N ILE A 167 -29.78 18.11 -10.01
CA ILE A 167 -29.35 17.06 -10.94
C ILE A 167 -29.64 17.45 -12.40
N ASN A 168 -30.58 18.36 -12.68
CA ASN A 168 -30.90 18.79 -14.04
C ASN A 168 -29.79 19.67 -14.67
N GLU A 169 -28.86 20.18 -13.86
CA GLU A 169 -27.69 20.94 -14.30
C GLU A 169 -26.48 20.04 -14.64
N CYS A 170 -26.62 18.71 -14.51
CA CYS A 170 -25.67 17.76 -15.07
C CYS A 170 -25.86 17.69 -16.60
N TRP A 171 -24.78 17.90 -17.35
CA TRP A 171 -24.71 17.67 -18.81
C TRP A 171 -24.89 16.21 -19.20
#